data_AF-A0ABD4S929-F1
#
_entry.id   AF-A0ABD4S929-F1
#
_cell.length_a   1.000
_cell.length_b   1.000
_cell.length_c   1.000
_cell.angle_alpha   90.00
_cell.angle_beta   90.00
_cell.angle_gamma   90.00
#
_symmetry.space_group_name_H-M   'P 1'
#
loop_
_entity.id
_entity.type
_entity.pdbx_description
1 polymer ?
#
loop_
_entity_poly.entity_id
_entity_poly.type
_entity_poly.pdbx_seq_one_letter_code
_entity_poly.pdbx_strand_id
1 'polypeptide(L)' 'ELRKKGNTKAKYPYKTKKFYIIPFKVSAININAKGNLKLSMSKGRYLELDFNIENIKTAEIVWRNGYYLY' A
#
# COMPACT_ATOMS: atom_id res chain seq x y z
N GLU A 1 20.56 -8.82 21.73
CA GLU A 1 20.73 -9.25 23.15
C GLU A 1 19.69 -8.69 24.14
N LEU A 2 18.93 -7.64 23.84
CA LEU A 2 18.05 -6.96 24.82
C LEU A 2 16.76 -7.70 25.23
N ARG A 3 16.29 -8.69 24.45
CA ARG A 3 15.12 -9.52 24.81
C ARG A 3 15.37 -10.48 25.97
N LYS A 4 16.62 -10.93 26.17
CA LYS A 4 16.96 -11.94 27.19
C LYS A 4 17.07 -11.36 28.61
N LYS A 5 17.11 -10.03 28.78
CA LYS A 5 17.40 -9.37 30.08
C LYS A 5 16.18 -8.78 30.79
N GLY A 6 14.95 -9.10 30.38
CA GLY A 6 13.74 -8.78 31.17
C GLY A 6 13.55 -7.31 31.52
N ASN A 7 14.06 -6.38 30.71
CA ASN A 7 14.04 -4.96 31.05
C ASN A 7 12.67 -4.35 30.69
N THR A 8 11.71 -4.43 31.62
CA THR A 8 10.33 -3.91 31.48
C THR A 8 10.24 -2.37 31.49
N LYS A 9 11.31 -1.67 31.90
CA LYS A 9 11.40 -0.19 31.89
C LYS A 9 11.87 0.40 30.58
N ALA A 10 12.30 -0.41 29.61
CA ALA A 10 12.60 0.09 28.29
C ALA A 10 11.30 0.58 27.63
N LYS A 11 11.08 1.89 27.58
CA LYS A 11 10.14 2.50 26.63
C LYS A 11 10.68 2.17 25.23
N TYR A 12 10.27 1.02 24.71
CA TYR A 12 10.41 0.76 23.29
C TYR A 12 9.75 1.94 22.60
N PRO A 13 10.44 2.63 21.67
CA PRO A 13 9.75 3.52 20.77
C PRO A 13 8.83 2.61 19.96
N TYR A 14 7.60 2.43 20.42
CA TYR A 14 6.49 2.10 19.57
C TYR A 14 6.44 3.26 18.58
N LYS A 15 7.29 3.24 17.55
CA LYS A 15 7.16 4.12 16.39
C LYS A 15 5.77 3.80 15.90
N THR A 16 4.81 4.66 16.18
CA THR A 16 3.46 4.59 15.67
C THR A 16 3.63 4.54 14.17
N LYS A 17 3.56 3.35 13.59
CA LYS A 17 3.69 3.19 12.16
C LYS A 17 2.42 3.79 11.59
N LYS A 18 2.51 5.04 11.12
CA LYS A 18 1.42 5.71 10.43
C LYS A 18 1.31 5.04 9.07
N PHE A 19 0.43 4.05 8.99
CA PHE A 19 0.02 3.47 7.71
C PHE A 19 -1.31 4.12 7.33
N TYR A 20 -1.38 4.60 6.10
CA TYR A 20 -2.65 4.93 5.48
C TYR A 20 -2.87 3.94 4.35
N ILE A 21 -4.00 3.23 4.42
CA ILE A 21 -4.41 2.23 3.42
C ILE A 21 -5.59 2.84 2.67
N ILE A 22 -5.48 2.88 1.34
CA ILE A 22 -6.57 3.30 0.47
C ILE A 22 -6.99 2.07 -0.35
N PRO A 23 -8.14 1.44 -0.04
CA PRO A 23 -8.62 0.30 -0.80
C PRO A 23 -9.28 0.77 -2.11
N PHE A 24 -8.97 0.07 -3.20
CA PHE A 24 -9.62 0.24 -4.49
C PHE A 24 -10.75 -0.78 -4.64
N LYS A 25 -11.93 -0.29 -5.06
CA LYS A 25 -13.03 -1.15 -5.52
C LYS A 25 -12.67 -1.74 -6.88
N VAL A 26 -13.24 -2.89 -7.22
CA VAL A 26 -13.05 -3.57 -8.53
C VAL A 26 -13.22 -2.61 -9.71
N SER A 27 -14.24 -1.73 -9.68
CA SER A 27 -14.49 -0.76 -10.76
C SER A 27 -13.36 0.25 -10.99
N ALA A 28 -12.50 0.45 -9.99
CA ALA A 28 -11.34 1.33 -10.09
C ALA A 28 -10.10 0.60 -10.62
N ILE A 29 -10.12 -0.73 -10.70
CA ILE A 29 -9.02 -1.57 -11.17
C ILE A 29 -9.25 -1.87 -12.64
N ASN A 30 -8.43 -1.30 -13.50
CA ASN A 30 -8.60 -1.38 -14.96
C ASN A 30 -7.26 -1.75 -15.62
N ILE A 31 -7.31 -2.02 -16.92
CA ILE A 31 -6.12 -2.26 -17.74
C ILE A 31 -6.02 -1.11 -18.74
N ASN A 32 -4.82 -0.55 -18.94
CA ASN A 32 -4.61 0.50 -19.95
C ASN A 32 -4.46 -0.10 -21.37
N ALA A 33 -4.34 0.75 -22.39
CA ALA A 33 -4.20 0.31 -23.78
C ALA A 33 -2.93 -0.53 -24.06
N LYS A 34 -1.94 -0.49 -23.17
CA LYS A 34 -0.70 -1.27 -23.27
C LYS A 34 -0.77 -2.62 -22.56
N GLY A 35 -1.89 -2.94 -21.92
CA GLY A 35 -2.04 -4.17 -21.12
C GLY A 35 -1.56 -4.04 -19.67
N ASN A 36 -1.20 -2.84 -19.22
CA ASN A 36 -0.67 -2.58 -17.87
C ASN A 36 -1.79 -2.25 -16.88
N LEU A 37 -1.57 -2.56 -15.60
CA LEU A 37 -2.54 -2.28 -14.55
C LEU A 37 -2.71 -0.77 -14.36
N LYS A 38 -3.96 -0.32 -14.32
CA LYS A 38 -4.37 1.07 -14.13
C LYS A 38 -5.36 1.17 -12.98
N LEU A 39 -4.95 1.86 -11.91
CA LEU A 39 -5.81 2.17 -10.77
C LEU A 39 -6.38 3.58 -10.90
N SER A 40 -7.69 3.67 -11.10
CA SER A 40 -8.43 4.93 -11.21
C SER A 40 -8.65 5.56 -9.84
N MET A 41 -8.24 6.81 -9.66
CA MET A 41 -8.37 7.55 -8.40
C MET A 41 -9.49 8.61 -8.53
N SER A 42 -9.30 9.78 -7.90
CA SER A 42 -10.17 10.94 -8.09
C SER A 42 -10.24 11.37 -9.56
N LYS A 43 -11.31 12.08 -9.94
CA LYS A 43 -11.63 12.48 -11.31
C LYS A 43 -10.39 12.96 -12.09
N GLY A 44 -10.04 12.25 -13.15
CA GLY A 44 -8.90 12.56 -14.03
C GLY A 44 -7.52 12.08 -13.55
N ARG A 45 -7.43 11.42 -12.39
CA ARG A 45 -6.17 10.89 -11.83
C ARG A 45 -6.16 9.37 -11.86
N TYR A 46 -4.99 8.82 -12.18
CA TYR A 46 -4.78 7.38 -12.25
C TYR A 46 -3.33 7.03 -11.91
N LEU A 47 -3.12 5.81 -11.41
CA LEU A 47 -1.81 5.20 -11.23
C LEU A 47 -1.67 4.08 -12.26
N GLU A 48 -0.62 4.12 -13.07
CA GLU A 48 -0.28 3.05 -14.01
C GLU A 48 0.95 2.30 -13.48
N LEU A 49 0.87 0.98 -13.49
CA LEU A 49 1.93 0.08 -13.06
C LEU A 49 2.34 -0.79 -14.24
N ASP A 50 3.65 -0.93 -14.48
CA ASP A 50 4.20 -1.66 -15.64
C ASP A 50 4.14 -3.20 -15.49
N PHE A 51 3.06 -3.70 -14.92
CA PHE A 51 2.77 -5.11 -14.83
C PHE A 51 1.26 -5.34 -14.86
N ASN A 52 0.87 -6.58 -15.15
CA ASN A 52 -0.51 -7.02 -15.12
C ASN A 52 -0.62 -8.29 -14.29
N ILE A 53 -1.67 -8.39 -13.49
CA ILE A 53 -2.04 -9.60 -12.77
C ILE A 53 -3.49 -9.88 -13.12
N GLU A 54 -3.78 -11.09 -13.58
CA GLU A 54 -5.15 -11.48 -13.93
C GLU A 54 -6.01 -11.64 -12.67
N ASN A 55 -7.32 -11.33 -12.80
CA ASN A 55 -8.34 -11.57 -11.76
C ASN A 55 -8.12 -10.86 -10.41
N ILE A 56 -7.58 -9.64 -10.41
CA ILE A 56 -7.48 -8.82 -9.20
C ILE A 56 -8.88 -8.47 -8.68
N LYS A 57 -9.20 -8.93 -7.46
CA LYS A 57 -10.46 -8.59 -6.78
C LYS A 57 -10.36 -7.30 -5.95
N THR A 58 -9.17 -7.00 -5.45
CA THR A 58 -8.89 -5.89 -4.54
C THR A 58 -7.46 -5.42 -4.73
N ALA A 59 -7.24 -4.11 -4.68
CA ALA A 59 -5.91 -3.50 -4.66
C ALA A 59 -5.86 -2.44 -3.56
N GLU A 60 -4.69 -2.23 -2.97
CA GLU A 60 -4.48 -1.28 -1.88
C GLU A 60 -3.20 -0.48 -2.12
N ILE A 61 -3.25 0.83 -1.91
CA ILE A 61 -2.03 1.64 -1.80
C ILE A 61 -1.74 1.87 -0.32
N VAL A 62 -0.53 1.54 0.10
CA VAL A 62 -0.07 1.65 1.47
C VAL A 62 0.97 2.77 1.58
N TRP A 63 0.66 3.84 2.31
CA TRP A 63 1.67 4.84 2.65
C TRP A 63 2.45 4.42 3.89
N ARG A 64 3.78 4.32 3.77
CA ARG A 64 4.68 3.92 4.85
C ARG A 64 5.92 4.81 4.86
N ASN A 65 6.15 5.51 5.98
CA ASN A 65 7.37 6.30 6.22
C ASN A 65 7.72 7.28 5.09
N GLY A 66 6.72 7.93 4.48
CA GLY A 66 6.93 8.91 3.40
C GLY A 66 6.89 8.35 1.99
N TYR A 67 6.77 7.03 1.80
CA TYR A 67 6.72 6.39 0.50
C TYR A 67 5.40 5.64 0.30
N TYR A 68 4.91 5.60 -0.94
CA TYR A 68 3.78 4.75 -1.34
C TYR A 68 4.31 3.37 -1.73
N LEU A 69 3.71 2.34 -1.16
CA LEU A 69 3.84 0.95 -1.55
C LEU A 69 2.54 0.58 -2.28
N TYR A 70 2.66 -0.10 -3.41
CA TYR A 70 1.57 -0.50 -4.28
C TYR A 70 1.73 -1.96 -4.70
#